data_AF-A0A8B6FQQ2-F1
#
_entry.id   AF-A0A8B6FQQ2-F1
#
_cell.length_a   1.000
_cell.length_b   1.000
_cell.length_c   1.000
_cell.angle_alpha   90.00
_cell.angle_beta   90.00
_cell.angle_gamma   90.00
#
_symmetry.space_group_name_H-M   'P 1'
#
loop_
_entity.id
_entity.type
_entity.pdbx_description
1 polymer ?
#
loop_
_entity_poly.entity_id
_entity_poly.type
_entity_poly.pdbx_seq_one_letter_code
_entity_poly.pdbx_strand_id
1 'polypeptide(L)'
;MFMIEIAGVKVLYTGDFSRQEDRHLMQAEIPNVHPDILIVEATYGTHIHEKREDREARFTGLVHDIVSRGGRCLIPVFALGRAQELLLILDEYWSNHPELHDIPIYYASSLAKKCMTVYQTYINAMNDKIKRQISISNPFVFKHISNLKSVTFDNYFKSGISAMFLLLSFGQGSVMLKILDRENWRSGQTTTGCSKFTYCVNSKLNKRILEPRKPMTSCIHKLHGLSTWFMNSCDEYLVFSNHCDVIKHIRKQIIRTKLIHCVLVHGEQNEMSRLKAALVREYEDDTEYQPFVHNPRNTVSVELNFRGEKMAKVVGKLAADRTNVQNKKISGILLKRNFNYHILDPSDLSNYTDLAMSTVTQRISIGFTGTLPLLRYYLQQLSGDVEQFEISSKPALKVFKCITVVIEARMAVIEWMANPVADMYADAVMTVVLRAESDPMPQRNVPPALLVDKSHVQECLLEMLTDMFGSSSISKLIKNDRMTVTVDDKTAVINVDTLDVACEDETLQQVLQTAVSKLFLALSPLKANTQYL
;
A
#
# COMPACT_ATOMS: atom_id res chain seq x y z
N MET A 1 -1.54 18.21 2.86
CA MET A 1 -0.61 17.11 3.22
C MET A 1 -1.27 15.79 2.89
N PHE A 2 -0.52 14.84 2.33
CA PHE A 2 -1.04 13.52 1.95
C PHE A 2 -0.41 12.45 2.82
N MET A 3 -1.26 11.64 3.48
CA MET A 3 -0.84 10.43 4.18
C MET A 3 -1.08 9.24 3.25
N ILE A 4 -0.03 8.46 3.00
CA ILE A 4 -0.04 7.31 2.10
C ILE A 4 0.31 6.07 2.92
N GLU A 5 -0.51 5.02 2.85
CA GLU A 5 -0.26 3.76 3.55
C GLU A 5 -0.17 2.62 2.53
N ILE A 6 0.96 1.92 2.51
CA ILE A 6 1.21 0.78 1.62
C ILE A 6 1.81 -0.35 2.46
N ALA A 7 1.14 -1.51 2.48
CA ALA A 7 1.59 -2.69 3.23
C ALA A 7 1.91 -2.42 4.72
N GLY A 8 1.20 -1.48 5.35
CA GLY A 8 1.41 -1.06 6.73
C GLY A 8 2.48 0.03 6.92
N VAL A 9 3.25 0.37 5.89
CA VAL A 9 4.22 1.48 5.92
C VAL A 9 3.52 2.79 5.58
N LYS A 10 3.70 3.80 6.42
CA LYS A 10 3.02 5.10 6.33
C LYS A 10 3.99 6.21 5.95
N VAL A 11 3.66 6.92 4.88
CA VAL A 11 4.43 8.05 4.36
C VAL A 11 3.59 9.31 4.41
N LEU A 12 4.08 10.34 5.09
CA LEU A 12 3.47 11.66 5.10
C LEU A 12 4.26 12.60 4.18
N TYR A 13 3.61 13.07 3.11
CA TYR A 13 4.14 14.14 2.26
C TYR A 13 3.47 15.46 2.60
N THR A 14 4.24 16.43 3.09
CA THR A 14 3.68 17.70 3.55
C THR A 14 3.26 18.60 2.38
N GLY A 15 4.04 18.60 1.30
CA GLY A 15 4.07 19.74 0.37
C GLY A 15 4.55 21.00 1.10
N ASP A 16 4.12 22.16 0.64
CA ASP A 16 4.35 23.43 1.34
C ASP A 16 3.28 23.61 2.41
N PHE A 17 3.68 23.96 3.63
CA PHE A 17 2.77 24.08 4.75
C PHE A 17 3.18 25.17 5.72
N SER A 18 2.20 25.69 6.46
CA SER A 18 2.42 26.59 7.58
C SER A 18 1.69 26.11 8.81
N ARG A 19 2.30 26.35 9.97
CA ARG A 19 1.73 26.09 11.29
C ARG A 19 1.25 27.36 11.99
N GLN A 20 1.30 28.50 11.32
CA GLN A 20 0.71 29.76 11.77
C GLN A 20 -0.64 29.93 11.10
N GLU A 21 -1.64 30.34 11.86
CA GLU A 21 -2.94 30.72 11.32
C GLU A 21 -2.83 32.11 10.68
N ASP A 22 -3.32 32.23 9.46
CA ASP A 22 -3.40 33.49 8.72
C ASP A 22 -4.80 34.12 8.92
N ARG A 23 -5.05 35.31 8.36
CA ARG A 23 -6.39 35.92 8.41
C ARG A 23 -7.46 35.06 7.76
N HIS A 24 -7.12 34.31 6.71
CA HIS A 24 -8.08 33.44 6.00
C HIS A 24 -7.75 31.94 5.99
N LEU A 25 -6.51 31.52 6.24
CA LEU A 25 -6.11 30.11 6.18
C LEU A 25 -5.93 29.52 7.58
N MET A 26 -6.33 28.26 7.71
CA MET A 26 -6.05 27.47 8.91
C MET A 26 -4.58 27.09 9.01
N GLN A 27 -4.10 26.84 10.23
CA GLN A 27 -2.81 26.17 10.43
C GLN A 27 -2.87 24.73 9.92
N ALA A 28 -1.76 24.21 9.40
CA ALA A 28 -1.64 22.82 8.98
C ALA A 28 -1.86 21.88 10.18
N GLU A 29 -2.68 20.84 10.02
CA GLU A 29 -2.96 19.86 11.07
C GLU A 29 -1.73 18.99 11.39
N ILE A 30 -1.66 18.43 12.61
CA ILE A 30 -0.72 17.35 12.89
C ILE A 30 -1.54 16.06 12.88
N PRO A 31 -1.28 15.13 11.96
CA PRO A 31 -2.01 13.87 11.92
C PRO A 31 -1.88 13.12 13.24
N ASN A 32 -3.00 12.54 13.72
CA ASN A 32 -2.99 11.67 14.90
C ASN A 32 -2.28 10.34 14.62
N VAL A 33 -2.17 9.95 13.35
CA VAL A 33 -1.47 8.76 12.91
C VAL A 33 0.01 9.07 12.74
N HIS A 34 0.86 8.27 13.38
CA HIS A 34 2.31 8.38 13.27
C HIS A 34 2.79 7.84 11.91
N PRO A 35 3.48 8.66 11.10
CA PRO A 35 4.12 8.19 9.88
C PRO A 35 5.46 7.51 10.19
N ASP A 36 5.85 6.54 9.37
CA ASP A 36 7.19 5.94 9.40
C ASP A 36 8.19 6.80 8.64
N ILE A 37 7.73 7.44 7.55
CA ILE A 37 8.51 8.34 6.71
C ILE A 37 7.82 9.71 6.63
N LEU A 38 8.59 10.77 6.87
CA LEU A 38 8.16 12.15 6.64
C LEU A 38 8.92 12.74 5.46
N ILE A 39 8.22 13.19 4.43
CA ILE A 39 8.77 13.97 3.33
C ILE A 39 8.31 15.42 3.51
N VAL A 40 9.24 16.31 3.86
CA VAL A 40 8.94 17.68 4.33
C VAL A 40 9.74 18.74 3.58
N GLU A 41 9.11 19.89 3.33
CA GLU A 41 9.78 21.04 2.72
C GLU A 41 10.90 21.62 3.62
N ALA A 42 11.84 22.35 3.05
CA ALA A 42 12.99 22.94 3.75
C ALA A 42 13.22 24.43 3.39
N THR A 43 12.18 25.10 2.86
CA THR A 43 12.28 26.45 2.28
C THR A 43 12.86 27.49 3.23
N TYR A 44 12.39 27.53 4.49
CA TYR A 44 12.83 28.46 5.52
C TYR A 44 13.36 27.76 6.78
N GLY A 45 13.94 26.57 6.62
CA GLY A 45 14.22 25.70 7.76
C GLY A 45 15.12 26.32 8.83
N THR A 46 16.09 27.14 8.45
CA THR A 46 17.05 27.80 9.36
C THR A 46 16.63 29.20 9.80
N HIS A 47 15.57 29.75 9.21
CA HIS A 47 15.08 31.09 9.52
C HIS A 47 14.04 31.04 10.62
N ILE A 48 14.08 32.03 11.51
CA ILE A 48 13.06 32.22 12.53
C ILE A 48 12.14 33.33 12.06
N HIS A 49 10.87 33.01 11.86
CA HIS A 49 9.86 34.01 11.56
C HIS A 49 9.56 34.87 12.79
N GLU A 50 9.46 36.17 12.55
CA GLU A 50 8.94 37.12 13.54
C GLU A 50 7.42 36.93 13.73
N LYS A 51 6.87 37.57 14.77
CA LYS A 51 5.44 37.47 15.05
C LYS A 51 4.61 38.07 13.91
N ARG A 52 3.43 37.51 13.68
CA ARG A 52 2.54 37.96 12.60
C ARG A 52 2.13 39.41 12.81
N GLU A 53 1.84 39.80 14.05
CA GLU A 53 1.43 41.16 14.41
C GLU A 53 2.51 42.18 14.06
N ASP A 54 3.77 41.86 14.38
CA ASP A 54 4.92 42.71 14.07
C ASP A 54 5.14 42.80 12.55
N ARG A 55 4.97 41.70 11.79
CA ARG A 55 5.00 41.72 10.31
C ARG A 55 3.95 42.61 9.71
N GLU A 56 2.70 42.43 10.14
CA GLU A 56 1.58 43.20 9.64
C GLU A 56 1.77 44.68 9.94
N ALA A 57 2.18 45.03 11.17
CA ALA A 57 2.44 46.41 11.57
C ALA A 57 3.57 47.05 10.75
N ARG A 58 4.69 46.35 10.54
CA ARG A 58 5.80 46.85 9.71
C ARG A 58 5.38 47.03 8.25
N PHE A 59 4.61 46.08 7.72
CA PHE A 59 4.07 46.18 6.36
C PHE A 59 3.14 47.37 6.19
N THR A 60 2.16 47.54 7.06
CA THR A 60 1.21 48.65 6.98
C THR A 60 1.88 49.99 7.26
N GLY A 61 2.86 50.04 8.18
CA GLY A 61 3.64 51.24 8.48
C GLY A 61 4.45 51.71 7.27
N LEU A 62 5.19 50.80 6.62
CA LEU A 62 5.94 51.13 5.41
C LEU A 62 5.02 51.61 4.28
N VAL A 63 3.87 50.97 4.11
CA VAL A 63 2.86 51.38 3.15
C VAL A 63 2.36 52.79 3.46
N HIS A 64 2.00 53.06 4.72
CA HIS A 64 1.50 54.34 5.20
C HIS A 64 2.51 55.46 4.94
N ASP A 65 3.79 55.22 5.27
CA ASP A 65 4.87 56.18 5.08
C ASP A 65 5.07 56.55 3.60
N ILE A 66 4.97 55.56 2.69
CA ILE A 66 5.11 55.78 1.26
C ILE A 66 3.97 56.63 0.72
N VAL A 67 2.72 56.36 1.11
CA VAL A 67 1.57 57.10 0.59
C VAL A 67 1.45 58.49 1.21
N SER A 68 1.83 58.65 2.49
CA SER A 68 1.78 59.92 3.21
C SER A 68 2.75 60.96 2.67
N ARG A 69 3.90 60.54 2.14
CA ARG A 69 4.84 61.43 1.44
C ARG A 69 4.45 61.72 -0.02
N GLY A 70 3.22 61.38 -0.42
CA GLY A 70 2.73 61.57 -1.78
C GLY A 70 3.22 60.51 -2.78
N GLY A 71 3.88 59.44 -2.30
CA GLY A 71 4.47 58.40 -3.11
C GLY A 71 3.47 57.39 -3.66
N ARG A 72 3.94 56.57 -4.61
CA ARG A 72 3.21 55.37 -5.07
C ARG A 72 3.86 54.13 -4.46
N CYS A 73 3.03 53.20 -3.96
CA CYS A 73 3.49 51.95 -3.37
C CYS A 73 3.25 50.80 -4.35
N LEU A 74 4.32 50.10 -4.72
CA LEU A 74 4.26 48.94 -5.61
C LEU A 74 4.47 47.64 -4.85
N ILE A 75 3.49 46.74 -4.93
CA ILE A 75 3.51 45.44 -4.25
C ILE A 75 3.45 44.34 -5.33
N PRO A 76 4.59 43.77 -5.73
CA PRO A 76 4.64 42.73 -6.74
C PRO A 76 4.36 41.36 -6.12
N VAL A 77 3.24 40.75 -6.51
CA VAL A 77 2.77 39.45 -5.99
C VAL A 77 2.06 38.63 -7.08
N PHE A 78 1.91 37.32 -6.85
CA PHE A 78 1.09 36.48 -7.73
C PHE A 78 -0.40 36.74 -7.50
N ALA A 79 -1.24 36.53 -8.53
CA ALA A 79 -2.68 36.80 -8.44
C ALA A 79 -3.38 35.90 -7.43
N LEU A 80 -2.84 34.72 -7.19
CA LEU A 80 -3.39 33.70 -6.30
C LEU A 80 -2.34 33.37 -5.24
N GLY A 81 -2.79 33.12 -4.01
CA GLY A 81 -1.95 32.77 -2.88
C GLY A 81 -1.84 33.93 -1.90
N ARG A 82 -0.64 34.51 -1.76
CA ARG A 82 -0.35 35.54 -0.74
C ARG A 82 -1.01 36.89 -1.00
N ALA A 83 -1.40 37.18 -2.24
CA ALA A 83 -2.11 38.42 -2.56
C ALA A 83 -3.39 38.57 -1.73
N GLN A 84 -4.17 37.50 -1.58
CA GLN A 84 -5.43 37.54 -0.84
C GLN A 84 -5.22 37.89 0.65
N GLU A 85 -4.12 37.43 1.26
CA GLU A 85 -3.77 37.81 2.63
C GLU A 85 -3.44 39.31 2.72
N LEU A 86 -2.61 39.81 1.81
CA LEU A 86 -2.23 41.23 1.79
C LEU A 86 -3.44 42.14 1.55
N LEU A 87 -4.37 41.74 0.68
CA LEU A 87 -5.60 42.49 0.42
C LEU A 87 -6.47 42.59 1.69
N LEU A 88 -6.58 41.51 2.47
CA LEU A 88 -7.32 41.52 3.74
C LEU A 88 -6.65 42.44 4.78
N ILE A 89 -5.31 42.44 4.85
CA ILE A 89 -4.56 43.32 5.76
C ILE A 89 -4.79 44.79 5.39
N LEU A 90 -4.70 45.11 4.09
CA LEU A 90 -4.84 46.48 3.59
C LEU A 90 -6.27 47.02 3.73
N ASP A 91 -7.30 46.23 3.41
CA ASP A 91 -8.69 46.67 3.54
C ASP A 91 -9.09 46.92 5.01
N GLU A 92 -8.58 46.10 5.94
CA GLU A 92 -8.73 46.34 7.38
C GLU A 92 -7.96 47.59 7.83
N TYR A 93 -6.72 47.75 7.38
CA TYR A 93 -5.91 48.91 7.75
C TYR A 93 -6.54 50.22 7.26
N TRP A 94 -7.01 50.27 6.01
CA TRP A 94 -7.72 51.43 5.47
C TRP A 94 -9.02 51.72 6.22
N SER A 95 -9.79 50.69 6.58
CA SER A 95 -11.03 50.87 7.35
C SER A 95 -10.79 51.55 8.71
N ASN A 96 -9.59 51.38 9.29
CA ASN A 96 -9.21 51.95 10.59
C ASN A 96 -8.54 53.32 10.49
N HIS A 97 -8.19 53.79 9.29
CA HIS A 97 -7.43 55.03 9.05
C HIS A 97 -8.17 55.92 8.04
N PRO A 98 -9.16 56.72 8.50
CA PRO A 98 -9.98 57.56 7.63
C PRO A 98 -9.17 58.55 6.77
N GLU A 99 -8.00 58.96 7.24
CA GLU A 99 -7.08 59.84 6.52
C GLU A 99 -6.53 59.23 5.23
N LEU A 100 -6.59 57.90 5.08
CA LEU A 100 -6.15 57.19 3.88
C LEU A 100 -7.28 56.90 2.89
N HIS A 101 -8.53 57.24 3.21
CA HIS A 101 -9.69 56.91 2.37
C HIS A 101 -9.65 57.57 0.98
N ASP A 102 -8.96 58.71 0.85
CA ASP A 102 -8.79 59.40 -0.43
C ASP A 102 -7.74 58.72 -1.33
N ILE A 103 -6.94 57.79 -0.78
CA ILE A 103 -5.88 57.08 -1.48
C ILE A 103 -6.41 55.73 -1.98
N PRO A 104 -6.53 55.51 -3.30
CA PRO A 104 -7.07 54.27 -3.85
C PRO A 104 -6.05 53.12 -3.82
N ILE A 105 -6.55 51.92 -3.49
CA ILE A 105 -5.80 50.66 -3.64
C ILE A 105 -6.28 49.93 -4.90
N TYR A 106 -5.36 49.63 -5.81
CA TYR A 106 -5.64 48.90 -7.04
C TYR A 106 -5.07 47.49 -7.02
N TYR A 107 -5.95 46.50 -7.21
CA TYR A 107 -5.56 45.13 -7.53
C TYR A 107 -5.53 44.95 -9.04
N ALA A 108 -4.32 45.00 -9.61
CA ALA A 108 -4.11 45.07 -11.05
C ALA A 108 -3.80 43.68 -11.63
N SER A 109 -4.87 42.98 -12.01
CA SER A 109 -4.79 41.64 -12.61
C SER A 109 -5.97 41.37 -13.53
N SER A 110 -5.69 40.85 -14.74
CA SER A 110 -6.74 40.39 -15.67
C SER A 110 -7.49 39.16 -15.13
N LEU A 111 -6.84 38.39 -14.25
CA LEU A 111 -7.41 37.22 -13.58
C LEU A 111 -8.05 37.56 -12.23
N ALA A 112 -7.86 38.76 -11.69
CA ALA A 112 -8.31 39.20 -10.37
C ALA A 112 -9.74 38.76 -10.05
N LYS A 113 -10.68 39.10 -10.95
CA LYS A 113 -12.10 38.82 -10.78
C LYS A 113 -12.37 37.31 -10.71
N LYS A 114 -11.74 36.52 -11.58
CA LYS A 114 -11.89 35.05 -11.60
C LYS A 114 -11.30 34.42 -10.35
N CYS A 115 -10.12 34.88 -9.94
CA CYS A 115 -9.45 34.44 -8.72
C CYS A 115 -10.33 34.68 -7.49
N MET A 116 -10.95 35.86 -7.39
CA MET A 116 -11.81 36.18 -6.25
C MET A 116 -13.06 35.30 -6.20
N THR A 117 -13.67 34.98 -7.35
CA THR A 117 -14.79 34.03 -7.40
C THR A 117 -14.40 32.66 -6.83
N VAL A 118 -13.21 32.15 -7.15
CA VAL A 118 -12.72 30.87 -6.60
C VAL A 118 -12.58 30.93 -5.07
N TYR A 119 -11.98 31.99 -4.54
CA TYR A 119 -11.86 32.17 -3.08
C TYR A 119 -13.22 32.26 -2.39
N GLN A 120 -14.19 32.96 -2.99
CA GLN A 120 -15.55 33.06 -2.47
C GLN A 120 -16.33 31.74 -2.54
N THR A 121 -16.04 30.87 -3.52
CA THR A 121 -16.67 29.54 -3.59
C THR A 121 -16.13 28.58 -2.53
N TYR A 122 -14.81 28.60 -2.26
CA TYR A 122 -14.15 27.65 -1.35
C TYR A 122 -13.98 28.17 0.09
N ILE A 123 -14.97 28.90 0.60
CA ILE A 123 -14.97 29.43 1.99
C ILE A 123 -14.95 28.29 3.03
N ASN A 124 -15.52 27.13 2.71
CA ASN A 124 -15.49 25.97 3.62
C ASN A 124 -14.08 25.46 3.91
N ALA A 125 -13.11 25.75 3.03
CA ALA A 125 -11.69 25.39 3.21
C ALA A 125 -10.88 26.46 3.97
N MET A 126 -11.52 27.53 4.45
CA MET A 126 -10.88 28.62 5.20
C MET A 126 -10.96 28.38 6.72
N ASN A 127 -10.33 29.26 7.49
CA ASN A 127 -10.40 29.23 8.95
C ASN A 127 -11.80 29.53 9.50
N ASP A 128 -12.02 29.24 10.78
CA ASP A 128 -13.31 29.43 11.44
C ASP A 128 -13.66 30.90 11.68
N LYS A 129 -12.68 31.81 11.60
CA LYS A 129 -12.91 33.26 11.67
C LYS A 129 -13.68 33.73 10.43
N ILE A 130 -13.21 33.38 9.23
CA ILE A 130 -13.88 33.72 7.97
C ILE A 130 -15.23 33.03 7.84
N LYS A 131 -15.33 31.74 8.22
CA LYS A 131 -16.61 31.00 8.20
C LYS A 131 -17.68 31.62 9.10
N ARG A 132 -17.30 32.25 10.21
CA ARG A 132 -18.25 33.00 11.06
C ARG A 132 -18.56 34.37 10.47
N GLN A 133 -17.54 35.07 9.99
CA GLN A 133 -17.67 36.43 9.45
C GLN A 133 -18.56 36.49 8.20
N ILE A 134 -18.53 35.47 7.33
CA ILE A 134 -19.33 35.44 6.09
C ILE A 134 -20.84 35.54 6.33
N SER A 135 -21.33 35.11 7.50
CA SER A 135 -22.74 35.24 7.88
C SER A 135 -23.18 36.70 8.08
N ILE A 136 -22.23 37.58 8.39
CA ILE A 136 -22.44 39.01 8.61
C ILE A 136 -22.03 39.81 7.36
N SER A 137 -20.83 39.55 6.85
CA SER A 137 -20.24 40.27 5.71
C SER A 137 -19.16 39.44 5.04
N ASN A 138 -19.08 39.46 3.71
CA ASN A 138 -18.03 38.76 2.98
C ASN A 138 -16.71 39.54 3.00
N PRO A 139 -15.64 39.04 3.65
CA PRO A 139 -14.36 39.74 3.76
C PRO A 139 -13.58 39.81 2.44
N PHE A 140 -13.96 39.01 1.42
CA PHE A 140 -13.38 39.09 0.07
C PHE A 140 -14.13 40.07 -0.86
N VAL A 141 -15.16 40.75 -0.35
CA VAL A 141 -15.77 41.91 -1.00
C VAL A 141 -15.20 43.15 -0.34
N PHE A 142 -14.04 43.57 -0.84
CA PHE A 142 -13.28 44.70 -0.30
C PHE A 142 -14.00 46.03 -0.50
N LYS A 143 -13.88 46.93 0.48
CA LYS A 143 -14.51 48.26 0.43
C LYS A 143 -13.58 49.30 -0.17
N HIS A 144 -12.28 49.20 0.12
CA HIS A 144 -11.28 50.20 -0.23
C HIS A 144 -10.40 49.75 -1.42
N ILE A 145 -10.67 48.58 -2.00
CA ILE A 145 -9.85 47.97 -3.05
C ILE A 145 -10.64 47.83 -4.34
N SER A 146 -10.08 48.35 -5.43
CA SER A 146 -10.67 48.31 -6.76
C SER A 146 -9.87 47.42 -7.73
N ASN A 147 -10.58 46.64 -8.55
CA ASN A 147 -9.98 45.82 -9.59
C ASN A 147 -9.63 46.66 -10.82
N LEU A 148 -8.36 46.63 -11.25
CA LEU A 148 -7.88 47.38 -12.41
C LEU A 148 -7.64 46.45 -13.61
N LYS A 149 -8.28 46.74 -14.74
CA LYS A 149 -8.04 46.05 -16.02
C LYS A 149 -6.89 46.72 -16.78
N SER A 150 -6.10 45.92 -17.50
CA SER A 150 -4.88 46.37 -18.20
C SER A 150 -5.08 47.53 -19.18
N VAL A 151 -6.28 47.73 -19.72
CA VAL A 151 -6.57 48.77 -20.74
C VAL A 151 -6.84 50.14 -20.09
N THR A 152 -7.33 50.16 -18.85
CA THR A 152 -7.64 51.39 -18.11
C THR A 152 -6.44 51.93 -17.35
N PHE A 153 -5.40 51.11 -17.18
CA PHE A 153 -4.17 51.42 -16.43
C PHE A 153 -3.51 52.74 -16.88
N ASP A 154 -3.50 53.02 -18.19
CA ASP A 154 -2.85 54.21 -18.78
C ASP A 154 -3.55 55.54 -18.44
N ASN A 155 -4.84 55.52 -18.07
CA ASN A 155 -5.57 56.74 -17.73
C ASN A 155 -5.36 57.16 -16.26
N TYR A 156 -5.21 56.20 -15.35
CA TYR A 156 -5.05 56.46 -13.91
C TYR A 156 -3.63 56.93 -13.55
N PHE A 157 -2.61 56.55 -14.33
CA PHE A 157 -1.23 56.97 -14.08
C PHE A 157 -0.98 58.46 -14.32
N LYS A 158 -1.84 59.12 -15.11
CA LYS A 158 -1.73 60.56 -15.45
C LYS A 158 -2.27 61.50 -14.37
N SER A 159 -3.00 60.99 -13.38
CA SER A 159 -3.79 61.82 -12.46
C SER A 159 -3.01 62.39 -11.27
N GLY A 160 -1.73 62.03 -11.07
CA GLY A 160 -0.91 62.57 -9.97
C GLY A 160 -1.32 62.13 -8.56
N ILE A 161 -2.35 61.28 -8.42
CA ILE A 161 -2.86 60.77 -7.14
C ILE A 161 -1.89 59.71 -6.60
N SER A 162 -1.54 59.80 -5.32
CA SER A 162 -0.82 58.74 -4.59
C SER A 162 -1.67 57.47 -4.64
N ALA A 163 -1.12 56.39 -5.17
CA ALA A 163 -1.87 55.17 -5.42
C ALA A 163 -1.03 53.94 -5.07
N MET A 164 -1.70 52.93 -4.52
CA MET A 164 -1.11 51.62 -4.30
C MET A 164 -1.46 50.69 -5.46
N PHE A 165 -0.47 49.99 -6.00
CA PHE A 165 -0.65 48.98 -7.04
C PHE A 165 -0.15 47.61 -6.58
N LEU A 166 -1.07 46.65 -6.51
CA LEU A 166 -0.75 45.24 -6.29
C LEU A 166 -0.67 44.55 -7.66
N LEU A 167 0.56 44.29 -8.14
CA LEU A 167 0.84 43.88 -9.52
C LEU A 167 1.24 42.42 -9.67
N LEU A 168 0.76 41.82 -10.76
CA LEU A 168 1.12 40.48 -11.19
C LEU A 168 2.58 40.33 -11.66
N SER A 169 3.31 39.49 -10.91
CA SER A 169 4.54 38.71 -11.15
C SER A 169 5.56 39.08 -12.26
N PHE A 170 6.81 38.78 -11.91
CA PHE A 170 8.10 39.04 -12.55
C PHE A 170 8.44 38.16 -13.78
N GLY A 171 7.55 38.07 -14.76
CA GLY A 171 7.86 37.46 -16.07
C GLY A 171 8.45 38.48 -17.05
N GLN A 172 9.32 38.05 -17.98
CA GLN A 172 9.72 38.90 -19.12
C GLN A 172 8.45 39.31 -19.89
N GLY A 173 8.14 40.62 -19.93
CA GLY A 173 6.91 41.16 -20.51
C GLY A 173 5.74 41.43 -19.54
N SER A 174 5.97 41.25 -18.23
CA SER A 174 4.97 41.54 -17.18
C SER A 174 4.52 43.00 -17.15
N VAL A 175 3.30 43.23 -16.66
CA VAL A 175 2.73 44.57 -16.44
C VAL A 175 3.67 45.42 -15.58
N MET A 176 4.32 44.80 -14.59
CA MET A 176 5.35 45.43 -13.77
C MET A 176 6.53 45.98 -14.60
N LEU A 177 7.12 45.18 -15.49
CA LEU A 177 8.22 45.65 -16.35
C LEU A 177 7.76 46.76 -17.31
N LYS A 178 6.54 46.67 -17.84
CA LYS A 178 5.98 47.73 -18.69
C LYS A 178 5.78 49.05 -17.94
N ILE A 179 5.44 49.00 -16.65
CA ILE A 179 5.30 50.17 -15.78
C ILE A 179 6.67 50.76 -15.46
N LEU A 180 7.64 49.89 -15.14
CA LEU A 180 9.02 50.28 -14.88
C LEU A 180 9.73 50.84 -16.13
N ASP A 181 9.39 50.36 -17.32
CA ASP A 181 9.97 50.80 -18.60
C ASP A 181 9.30 52.05 -19.18
N ARG A 182 7.98 52.25 -18.99
CA ARG A 182 7.24 53.39 -19.57
C ARG A 182 7.40 54.68 -18.79
N GLU A 183 7.42 54.63 -17.48
CA GLU A 183 7.78 55.81 -16.72
C GLU A 183 9.29 55.95 -16.77
N ASN A 184 9.75 57.10 -17.26
CA ASN A 184 10.98 57.67 -16.76
C ASN A 184 10.85 57.83 -15.23
N TRP A 185 11.05 56.75 -14.47
CA TRP A 185 11.50 56.76 -13.06
C TRP A 185 12.85 57.51 -12.92
N ARG A 186 13.37 58.01 -14.06
CA ARG A 186 14.62 58.71 -14.34
C ARG A 186 14.69 60.16 -13.87
N SER A 187 13.62 60.78 -13.35
CA SER A 187 13.68 62.19 -12.92
C SER A 187 13.13 62.42 -11.50
N GLY A 188 13.99 62.20 -10.50
CA GLY A 188 14.13 63.13 -9.38
C GLY A 188 13.04 63.21 -8.30
N GLN A 189 12.01 62.38 -8.28
CA GLN A 189 11.06 62.35 -7.16
C GLN A 189 11.36 61.19 -6.21
N THR A 190 11.90 61.53 -5.04
CA THR A 190 12.32 60.69 -3.91
C THR A 190 11.17 59.99 -3.16
N THR A 191 9.96 59.96 -3.70
CA THR A 191 8.75 59.61 -2.95
C THR A 191 8.24 58.18 -3.22
N THR A 192 8.70 57.49 -4.26
CA THR A 192 8.16 56.18 -4.67
C THR A 192 8.90 55.00 -4.00
N GLY A 193 8.16 53.98 -3.53
CA GLY A 193 8.73 52.80 -2.86
C GLY A 193 8.28 51.48 -3.52
N CYS A 194 9.22 50.55 -3.69
CA CYS A 194 8.96 49.19 -4.17
C CYS A 194 9.33 48.21 -3.07
N SER A 195 8.36 47.44 -2.60
CA SER A 195 8.60 46.49 -1.51
C SER A 195 8.26 45.09 -1.96
N LYS A 196 9.15 44.13 -1.69
CA LYS A 196 9.06 42.77 -2.22
C LYS A 196 8.65 41.81 -1.11
N PHE A 197 7.54 41.10 -1.30
CA PHE A 197 6.84 40.41 -0.21
C PHE A 197 6.82 38.87 -0.28
N THR A 198 7.27 38.27 -1.38
CA THR A 198 7.25 36.80 -1.58
C THR A 198 8.64 36.22 -1.80
N TYR A 199 8.82 34.93 -1.45
CA TYR A 199 9.99 34.16 -1.84
C TYR A 199 10.15 34.19 -3.36
N CYS A 200 11.37 34.39 -3.84
CA CYS A 200 11.67 34.44 -5.25
C CYS A 200 12.73 33.40 -5.59
N VAL A 201 12.37 32.48 -6.48
CA VAL A 201 13.32 31.54 -7.07
C VAL A 201 14.48 32.32 -7.69
N ASN A 202 15.68 31.78 -7.54
CA ASN A 202 16.98 32.32 -7.94
C ASN A 202 17.07 32.62 -9.45
N SER A 203 16.33 33.61 -9.93
CA SER A 203 16.43 34.14 -11.28
C SER A 203 17.44 35.31 -11.29
N LYS A 204 18.20 35.44 -12.38
CA LYS A 204 19.24 36.47 -12.54
C LYS A 204 18.71 37.91 -12.34
N LEU A 205 17.43 38.15 -12.62
CA LEU A 205 16.78 39.45 -12.44
C LEU A 205 16.51 39.74 -10.94
N ASN A 206 16.05 38.73 -10.20
CA ASN A 206 15.66 38.86 -8.79
C ASN A 206 16.85 39.11 -7.86
N LYS A 207 18.00 38.45 -8.10
CA LYS A 207 19.25 38.67 -7.35
C LYS A 207 19.85 40.06 -7.59
N ARG A 208 19.75 40.57 -8.81
CA ARG A 208 20.37 41.85 -9.21
C ARG A 208 19.62 43.08 -8.70
N ILE A 209 18.33 42.98 -8.41
CA ILE A 209 17.54 44.04 -7.76
C ILE A 209 17.89 44.15 -6.26
N LEU A 210 18.31 43.05 -5.63
CA LEU A 210 18.68 42.99 -4.20
C LEU A 210 20.12 43.45 -3.90
N GLU A 211 20.98 43.55 -4.93
CA GLU A 211 22.36 44.02 -4.76
C GLU A 211 22.43 45.54 -5.01
N PRO A 212 22.63 46.38 -3.98
CA PRO A 212 22.51 47.84 -4.09
C PRO A 212 23.61 48.53 -4.95
N ARG A 213 24.44 47.80 -5.70
CA ARG A 213 25.71 48.32 -6.26
C ARG A 213 26.13 47.88 -7.67
N LYS A 214 25.28 47.27 -8.51
CA LYS A 214 25.68 46.95 -9.90
C LYS A 214 24.75 47.53 -10.96
N PRO A 215 25.28 48.25 -11.98
CA PRO A 215 24.47 48.88 -13.01
C PRO A 215 23.75 47.84 -13.87
N MET A 216 22.48 48.13 -14.19
CA MET A 216 21.65 47.29 -15.03
C MET A 216 22.05 47.48 -16.51
N THR A 217 22.62 46.44 -17.14
CA THR A 217 22.63 46.32 -18.60
C THR A 217 21.47 45.40 -18.98
N SER A 218 20.45 45.92 -19.65
CA SER A 218 19.38 45.07 -20.16
C SER A 218 19.95 44.15 -21.24
N CYS A 219 19.69 42.85 -21.11
CA CYS A 219 19.82 41.91 -22.23
C CYS A 219 18.55 42.00 -23.10
N ILE A 220 18.17 43.21 -23.53
CA ILE A 220 17.25 43.47 -24.65
C ILE A 220 17.89 44.60 -25.46
N HIS A 221 19.07 44.33 -26.00
CA HIS A 221 19.65 45.17 -27.03
C HIS A 221 18.99 44.83 -28.37
N LYS A 222 17.96 45.59 -28.75
CA LYS A 222 17.68 46.05 -30.13
C LYS A 222 16.29 46.68 -30.18
N LEU A 223 16.13 47.88 -29.64
CA LEU A 223 15.19 48.82 -30.27
C LEU A 223 15.55 50.29 -30.07
N HIS A 224 16.13 50.76 -28.94
CA HIS A 224 16.40 52.22 -28.80
C HIS A 224 17.65 52.67 -27.99
N GLY A 225 18.72 51.87 -27.90
CA GLY A 225 20.09 52.38 -27.68
C GLY A 225 20.34 53.39 -26.54
N LEU A 226 19.77 53.20 -25.34
CA LEU A 226 20.05 54.04 -24.15
C LEU A 226 20.25 53.19 -22.90
N SER A 227 21.44 53.27 -22.28
CA SER A 227 21.78 52.66 -20.98
C SER A 227 21.19 53.49 -19.83
N THR A 228 20.64 52.85 -18.79
CA THR A 228 20.06 53.61 -17.66
C THR A 228 20.28 53.03 -16.27
N TRP A 229 20.27 53.94 -15.30
CA TRP A 229 20.67 53.78 -13.90
C TRP A 229 19.43 53.66 -12.99
N PHE A 230 19.46 52.74 -12.02
CA PHE A 230 18.51 52.70 -10.90
C PHE A 230 19.23 53.26 -9.66
N MET A 231 18.70 54.32 -9.04
CA MET A 231 19.25 54.83 -7.79
C MET A 231 18.13 55.38 -6.89
N ASN A 232 18.18 55.02 -5.61
CA ASN A 232 17.38 55.52 -4.48
C ASN A 232 15.88 55.16 -4.46
N SER A 233 15.54 53.91 -4.14
CA SER A 233 14.21 53.52 -3.66
C SER A 233 14.37 52.76 -2.33
N CYS A 234 13.43 52.92 -1.39
CA CYS A 234 13.43 52.16 -0.13
C CYS A 234 13.14 50.69 -0.43
N ASP A 235 14.18 49.91 -0.69
CA ASP A 235 14.09 48.48 -0.99
C ASP A 235 14.08 47.67 0.33
N GLU A 236 12.93 47.64 1.02
CA GLU A 236 12.74 46.73 2.16
C GLU A 236 12.14 45.39 1.73
N TYR A 237 12.72 44.30 2.24
CA TYR A 237 12.30 42.92 1.99
C TYR A 237 11.55 42.38 3.21
N LEU A 238 10.21 42.31 3.12
CA LEU A 238 9.33 41.79 4.17
C LEU A 238 8.80 40.42 3.73
N VAL A 239 9.19 39.36 4.43
CA VAL A 239 8.81 37.99 4.03
C VAL A 239 7.41 37.63 4.53
N PHE A 240 6.42 37.72 3.63
CA PHE A 240 5.08 37.12 3.80
C PHE A 240 5.00 35.71 3.22
N SER A 241 6.14 35.01 3.07
CA SER A 241 6.09 33.60 2.70
C SER A 241 5.53 32.79 3.87
N ASN A 242 4.42 32.11 3.65
CA ASN A 242 3.78 31.28 4.67
C ASN A 242 4.34 29.85 4.63
N HIS A 243 5.66 29.75 4.73
CA HIS A 243 6.30 28.48 5.03
C HIS A 243 6.55 28.41 6.52
N CYS A 244 6.63 27.20 7.04
CA CYS A 244 6.85 27.00 8.45
C CYS A 244 8.31 27.30 8.86
N ASP A 245 8.51 27.71 10.12
CA ASP A 245 9.75 27.43 10.87
C ASP A 245 9.90 25.90 10.92
N VAL A 246 10.46 25.30 9.86
CA VAL A 246 10.44 23.86 9.65
C VAL A 246 11.10 23.12 10.81
N ILE A 247 12.13 23.70 11.43
CA ILE A 247 12.80 23.15 12.62
C ILE A 247 11.81 22.92 13.77
N LYS A 248 11.01 23.91 14.17
CA LYS A 248 10.08 23.75 15.31
C LYS A 248 9.00 22.70 15.03
N HIS A 249 8.56 22.60 13.78
CA HIS A 249 7.55 21.62 13.40
C HIS A 249 8.13 20.21 13.34
N ILE A 250 9.25 20.02 12.63
CA ILE A 250 9.95 18.73 12.58
C ILE A 250 10.28 18.27 14.00
N ARG A 251 10.76 19.14 14.89
CA ARG A 251 10.95 18.83 16.32
C ARG A 251 9.70 18.28 16.98
N LYS A 252 8.59 19.00 16.89
CA LYS A 252 7.33 18.60 17.52
C LYS A 252 6.79 17.31 16.93
N GLN A 253 6.98 17.09 15.63
CA GLN A 253 6.58 15.87 14.94
C GLN A 253 7.45 14.70 15.41
N ILE A 254 8.78 14.83 15.34
CA ILE A 254 9.75 13.82 15.75
C ILE A 254 9.52 13.38 17.21
N ILE A 255 9.40 14.33 18.14
CA ILE A 255 9.17 14.04 19.56
C ILE A 255 7.84 13.30 19.78
N ARG A 256 6.78 13.71 19.06
CA ARG A 256 5.44 13.15 19.27
C ARG A 256 5.21 11.83 18.54
N THR A 257 5.91 11.58 17.44
CA THR A 257 5.65 10.44 16.56
C THR A 257 6.77 9.41 16.49
N LYS A 258 7.92 9.64 17.15
CA LYS A 258 9.12 8.77 17.05
C LYS A 258 9.44 8.39 15.59
N LEU A 259 9.44 9.41 14.72
CA LEU A 259 9.67 9.30 13.29
C LEU A 259 11.08 8.78 12.88
N ILE A 260 11.17 7.57 12.36
CA ILE A 260 12.46 6.95 12.01
C ILE A 260 13.16 7.66 10.84
N HIS A 261 12.43 8.04 9.77
CA HIS A 261 13.01 8.61 8.54
C HIS A 261 12.41 9.96 8.15
N CYS A 262 13.25 10.98 8.02
CA CYS A 262 12.88 12.32 7.56
C CYS A 262 13.61 12.65 6.25
N VAL A 263 12.87 13.00 5.19
CA VAL A 263 13.39 13.38 3.88
C VAL A 263 13.10 14.85 3.62
N LEU A 264 14.16 15.65 3.55
CA LEU A 264 14.10 17.08 3.26
C LEU A 264 14.03 17.30 1.74
N VAL A 265 13.02 18.07 1.31
CA VAL A 265 12.81 18.48 -0.08
C VAL A 265 12.52 19.97 -0.15
N HIS A 266 12.37 20.53 -1.35
CA HIS A 266 11.91 21.92 -1.56
C HIS A 266 12.63 22.96 -0.67
N GLY A 267 13.92 23.17 -0.91
CA GLY A 267 14.75 24.13 -0.18
C GLY A 267 16.04 24.42 -0.94
N GLU A 268 16.70 25.55 -0.61
CA GLU A 268 18.02 25.85 -1.15
C GLU A 268 19.07 24.88 -0.59
N GLN A 269 20.05 24.47 -1.40
CA GLN A 269 20.96 23.37 -1.08
C GLN A 269 21.75 23.59 0.22
N ASN A 270 22.25 24.80 0.44
CA ASN A 270 23.03 25.13 1.64
C ASN A 270 22.14 25.24 2.87
N GLU A 271 20.99 25.90 2.77
CA GLU A 271 20.03 26.01 3.88
C GLU A 271 19.45 24.64 4.26
N MET A 272 19.17 23.77 3.29
CA MET A 272 18.74 22.40 3.54
C MET A 272 19.83 21.57 4.22
N SER A 273 21.10 21.78 3.85
CA SER A 273 22.23 21.10 4.50
C SER A 273 22.45 21.58 5.94
N ARG A 274 22.26 22.88 6.20
CA ARG A 274 22.29 23.45 7.55
C ARG A 274 21.13 22.93 8.40
N LEU A 275 19.92 22.86 7.83
CA LEU A 275 18.75 22.28 8.49
C LEU A 275 19.01 20.83 8.90
N LYS A 276 19.55 20.01 7.99
CA LYS A 276 19.94 18.63 8.28
C LYS A 276 20.93 18.56 9.44
N ALA A 277 22.01 19.36 9.40
CA ALA A 277 23.02 19.35 10.45
C ALA A 277 22.44 19.78 11.81
N ALA A 278 21.55 20.78 11.83
CA ALA A 278 20.88 21.23 13.04
C ALA A 278 19.97 20.13 13.64
N LEU A 279 19.24 19.40 12.79
CA LEU A 279 18.39 18.29 13.23
C LEU A 279 19.22 17.11 13.75
N VAL A 280 20.29 16.73 13.06
CA VAL A 280 21.15 15.61 13.52
C VAL A 280 21.79 15.94 14.87
N ARG A 281 22.36 17.15 15.02
CA ARG A 281 23.01 17.60 16.25
C ARG A 281 22.06 17.62 17.45
N GLU A 282 20.79 17.90 17.24
CA GLU A 282 19.81 17.99 18.32
C GLU A 282 19.46 16.64 18.94
N TYR A 283 19.51 15.56 18.15
CA TYR A 283 19.23 14.20 18.61
C TYR A 283 20.52 13.37 18.76
N GLU A 284 21.69 14.00 18.72
CA GLU A 284 22.98 13.31 18.86
C GLU A 284 23.17 12.78 20.29
N ASP A 285 22.70 13.53 21.28
CA ASP A 285 22.80 13.18 22.71
C ASP A 285 21.70 12.21 23.19
N ASP A 286 20.69 11.92 22.35
CA ASP A 286 19.59 11.01 22.71
C ASP A 286 20.00 9.55 22.43
N THR A 287 20.15 8.78 23.50
CA THR A 287 20.57 7.36 23.44
C THR A 287 19.44 6.41 23.06
N GLU A 288 18.18 6.83 23.22
CA GLU A 288 17.01 6.00 22.91
C GLU A 288 16.52 6.21 21.48
N TYR A 289 16.79 7.38 20.90
CA TYR A 289 16.15 7.77 19.65
C TYR A 289 17.04 8.64 18.75
N GLN A 290 17.41 8.10 17.59
CA GLN A 290 18.17 8.81 16.56
C GLN A 290 17.43 8.79 15.20
N PRO A 291 16.88 9.93 14.74
CA PRO A 291 16.18 10.00 13.46
C PRO A 291 17.16 10.04 12.28
N PHE A 292 16.85 9.31 11.21
CA PHE A 292 17.62 9.37 9.97
C PHE A 292 17.12 10.53 9.10
N VAL A 293 17.97 11.54 8.90
CA VAL A 293 17.66 12.73 8.09
C VAL A 293 18.34 12.66 6.72
N HIS A 294 17.55 12.68 5.65
CA HIS A 294 17.97 12.60 4.26
C HIS A 294 17.73 13.93 3.53
N ASN A 295 18.61 14.30 2.60
CA ASN A 295 18.49 15.48 1.75
C ASN A 295 18.92 15.15 0.30
N PRO A 296 18.16 14.30 -0.41
CA PRO A 296 18.55 13.81 -1.73
C PRO A 296 18.58 14.94 -2.77
N ARG A 297 19.51 14.85 -3.72
CA ARG A 297 19.49 15.71 -4.92
C ARG A 297 18.47 15.16 -5.91
N ASN A 298 18.10 15.97 -6.90
CA ASN A 298 17.34 15.47 -8.04
C ASN A 298 18.02 14.23 -8.62
N THR A 299 17.21 13.24 -9.02
CA THR A 299 17.62 11.92 -9.54
C THR A 299 18.38 11.02 -8.56
N VAL A 300 18.51 11.37 -7.29
CA VAL A 300 19.08 10.49 -6.25
C VAL A 300 17.95 9.80 -5.48
N SER A 301 17.91 8.47 -5.56
CA SER A 301 16.97 7.64 -4.81
C SER A 301 17.33 7.55 -3.34
N VAL A 302 16.33 7.49 -2.46
CA VAL A 302 16.48 7.16 -1.04
C VAL A 302 15.90 5.76 -0.83
N GLU A 303 16.77 4.80 -0.53
CA GLU A 303 16.40 3.40 -0.33
C GLU A 303 16.21 3.13 1.17
N LEU A 304 15.02 2.67 1.53
CA LEU A 304 14.62 2.39 2.91
C LEU A 304 14.05 0.97 2.99
N ASN A 305 14.55 0.17 3.94
CA ASN A 305 14.16 -1.23 4.09
C ASN A 305 13.21 -1.39 5.28
N PHE A 306 11.97 -1.79 5.00
CA PHE A 306 10.97 -2.07 6.02
C PHE A 306 10.74 -3.58 6.12
N ARG A 307 10.94 -4.14 7.31
CA ARG A 307 10.58 -5.53 7.60
C ARG A 307 9.15 -5.55 8.12
N GLY A 308 8.23 -6.06 7.30
CA GLY A 308 6.84 -6.30 7.69
C GLY A 308 6.61 -7.79 7.91
N GLU A 309 6.06 -8.15 9.07
CA GLU A 309 5.52 -9.50 9.27
C GLU A 309 4.25 -9.66 8.45
N LYS A 310 4.18 -10.73 7.65
CA LYS A 310 2.98 -11.02 6.85
C LYS A 310 1.97 -11.77 7.71
N MET A 311 0.93 -11.05 8.10
CA MET A 311 -0.17 -11.61 8.88
C MET A 311 -1.24 -12.20 7.94
N ALA A 312 -1.48 -13.50 8.03
CA ALA A 312 -2.58 -14.17 7.36
C ALA A 312 -3.70 -14.50 8.36
N LYS A 313 -4.95 -14.15 8.03
CA LYS A 313 -6.11 -14.44 8.87
C LYS A 313 -6.78 -15.72 8.41
N VAL A 314 -6.94 -16.68 9.32
CA VAL A 314 -7.74 -17.88 9.06
C VAL A 314 -9.22 -17.50 9.11
N VAL A 315 -10.00 -17.89 8.09
CA VAL A 315 -11.42 -17.58 7.95
C VAL A 315 -12.23 -18.83 7.60
N GLY A 316 -13.55 -18.78 7.77
CA GLY A 316 -14.46 -19.87 7.43
C GLY A 316 -14.39 -21.05 8.41
N LYS A 317 -14.57 -22.27 7.90
CA LYS A 317 -14.58 -23.51 8.68
C LYS A 317 -13.25 -23.77 9.40
N LEU A 318 -12.12 -23.42 8.77
CA LEU A 318 -10.80 -23.52 9.40
C LEU A 318 -10.68 -22.66 10.66
N ALA A 319 -11.48 -21.60 10.80
CA ALA A 319 -11.50 -20.75 11.99
C ALA A 319 -12.47 -21.24 13.08
N ALA A 320 -13.39 -22.15 12.75
CA ALA A 320 -14.34 -22.73 13.69
C ALA A 320 -13.66 -23.74 14.63
N ASP A 321 -12.63 -24.44 14.15
CA ASP A 321 -11.81 -25.35 14.95
C ASP A 321 -10.84 -24.56 15.85
N ARG A 322 -11.34 -24.11 17.01
CA ARG A 322 -10.56 -23.34 18.00
C ARG A 322 -9.64 -24.20 18.88
N THR A 323 -9.51 -25.50 18.59
CA THR A 323 -8.77 -26.44 19.45
C THR A 323 -7.26 -26.35 19.24
N ASN A 324 -6.60 -25.59 20.13
CA ASN A 324 -5.15 -25.45 20.35
C ASN A 324 -4.28 -25.33 19.07
N VAL A 325 -4.06 -24.08 18.67
CA VAL A 325 -3.38 -23.63 17.44
C VAL A 325 -1.85 -23.80 17.49
N GLN A 326 -1.27 -24.14 18.65
CA GLN A 326 0.17 -24.42 18.74
C GLN A 326 0.45 -25.84 18.26
N ASN A 327 1.24 -25.96 17.19
CA ASN A 327 1.75 -27.20 16.56
C ASN A 327 0.79 -28.04 15.70
N LYS A 328 -0.43 -27.58 15.41
CA LYS A 328 -1.26 -28.22 14.37
C LYS A 328 -0.89 -27.69 12.98
N LYS A 329 -0.70 -28.58 12.01
CA LYS A 329 -0.54 -28.21 10.60
C LYS A 329 -1.85 -27.60 10.09
N ILE A 330 -1.80 -26.35 9.63
CA ILE A 330 -2.92 -25.70 8.95
C ILE A 330 -2.74 -25.92 7.45
N SER A 331 -3.68 -26.62 6.83
CA SER A 331 -3.73 -26.82 5.38
C SER A 331 -4.96 -26.12 4.81
N GLY A 332 -4.78 -25.33 3.76
CA GLY A 332 -5.86 -24.60 3.10
C GLY A 332 -5.36 -23.81 1.91
N ILE A 333 -6.26 -23.06 1.29
CA ILE A 333 -5.95 -22.14 0.20
C ILE A 333 -5.55 -20.79 0.81
N LEU A 334 -4.39 -20.26 0.40
CA LEU A 334 -3.96 -18.91 0.76
C LEU A 334 -4.43 -17.91 -0.29
N LEU A 335 -5.32 -17.01 0.11
CA LEU A 335 -5.83 -15.92 -0.71
C LEU A 335 -5.12 -14.62 -0.38
N LYS A 336 -4.52 -14.00 -1.39
CA LYS A 336 -3.90 -12.67 -1.28
C LYS A 336 -4.77 -11.64 -2.02
N ARG A 337 -5.32 -10.67 -1.28
CA ARG A 337 -5.97 -9.47 -1.84
C ARG A 337 -5.12 -8.26 -1.49
N ASN A 338 -4.38 -7.73 -2.47
CA ASN A 338 -3.38 -6.67 -2.26
C ASN A 338 -2.32 -7.09 -1.23
N PHE A 339 -2.36 -6.51 -0.02
CA PHE A 339 -1.46 -6.83 1.09
C PHE A 339 -2.14 -7.64 2.19
N ASN A 340 -3.44 -7.92 2.07
CA ASN A 340 -4.18 -8.73 3.02
C ASN A 340 -4.12 -10.20 2.62
N TYR A 341 -3.79 -11.05 3.59
CA TYR A 341 -3.69 -12.49 3.42
C TYR A 341 -4.79 -13.18 4.23
N HIS A 342 -5.48 -14.12 3.59
CA HIS A 342 -6.51 -14.95 4.20
C HIS A 342 -6.22 -16.42 3.91
N ILE A 343 -6.37 -17.29 4.91
CA ILE A 343 -6.30 -18.74 4.74
C ILE A 343 -7.70 -19.30 4.91
N LEU A 344 -8.14 -20.11 3.95
CA LEU A 344 -9.50 -20.63 3.87
C LEU A 344 -9.51 -22.09 3.40
N ASP A 345 -10.58 -22.78 3.77
CA ASP A 345 -10.86 -24.13 3.28
C ASP A 345 -11.30 -24.06 1.81
N PRO A 346 -10.95 -25.05 0.96
CA PRO A 346 -11.41 -25.09 -0.43
C PRO A 346 -12.93 -24.98 -0.60
N SER A 347 -13.72 -25.48 0.36
CA SER A 347 -15.17 -25.41 0.31
C SER A 347 -15.74 -24.00 0.55
N ASP A 348 -14.96 -23.13 1.21
CA ASP A 348 -15.38 -21.76 1.53
C ASP A 348 -14.95 -20.75 0.45
N LEU A 349 -14.23 -21.17 -0.59
CA LEU A 349 -13.69 -20.27 -1.61
C LEU A 349 -14.79 -19.43 -2.30
N SER A 350 -15.94 -20.05 -2.61
CA SER A 350 -17.09 -19.40 -3.24
C SER A 350 -17.78 -18.37 -2.35
N ASN A 351 -17.64 -18.48 -1.03
CA ASN A 351 -18.20 -17.53 -0.07
C ASN A 351 -17.34 -16.26 0.05
N TYR A 352 -16.04 -16.37 -0.19
CA TYR A 352 -15.07 -15.28 0.00
C TYR A 352 -14.47 -14.75 -1.31
N THR A 353 -14.78 -15.34 -2.45
CA THR A 353 -14.28 -14.92 -3.76
C THR A 353 -15.36 -15.04 -4.81
N ASP A 354 -15.21 -14.26 -5.88
CA ASP A 354 -16.05 -14.37 -7.07
C ASP A 354 -15.65 -15.57 -7.96
N LEU A 355 -14.74 -16.43 -7.48
CA LEU A 355 -14.30 -17.60 -8.21
C LEU A 355 -15.31 -18.74 -8.00
N ALA A 356 -15.83 -19.25 -9.11
CA ALA A 356 -16.61 -20.48 -9.11
C ALA A 356 -15.69 -21.70 -9.02
N MET A 357 -15.99 -22.60 -8.10
CA MET A 357 -15.35 -23.91 -8.06
C MET A 357 -15.98 -24.81 -9.13
N SER A 358 -15.17 -25.35 -10.03
CA SER A 358 -15.60 -26.30 -11.05
C SER A 358 -14.78 -27.57 -10.92
N THR A 359 -15.46 -28.71 -10.86
CA THR A 359 -14.83 -30.04 -10.92
C THR A 359 -15.04 -30.61 -12.31
N VAL A 360 -13.95 -31.06 -12.95
CA VAL A 360 -14.02 -31.70 -14.26
C VAL A 360 -14.04 -33.21 -14.05
N THR A 361 -15.09 -33.87 -14.51
CA THR A 361 -15.19 -35.34 -14.58
C THR A 361 -14.91 -35.78 -16.00
N GLN A 362 -14.03 -36.76 -16.17
CA GLN A 362 -13.74 -37.37 -17.46
C GLN A 362 -14.37 -38.75 -17.54
N ARG A 363 -14.89 -39.08 -18.73
CA ARG A 363 -15.52 -40.36 -19.02
C ARG A 363 -15.02 -40.86 -20.37
N ILE A 364 -14.46 -42.06 -20.39
CA ILE A 364 -14.02 -42.75 -21.60
C ILE A 364 -14.81 -44.04 -21.74
N SER A 365 -15.21 -44.38 -22.96
CA SER A 365 -15.89 -45.64 -23.27
C SER A 365 -15.06 -46.41 -24.28
N ILE A 366 -14.69 -47.64 -23.92
CA ILE A 366 -13.84 -48.52 -24.73
C ILE A 366 -14.64 -49.78 -25.05
N GLY A 367 -14.52 -50.32 -26.26
CA GLY A 367 -15.10 -51.61 -26.61
C GLY A 367 -14.55 -52.71 -25.71
N PHE A 368 -15.44 -53.47 -25.06
CA PHE A 368 -15.09 -54.61 -24.22
C PHE A 368 -16.19 -55.67 -24.29
N THR A 369 -15.85 -56.86 -24.77
CA THR A 369 -16.75 -58.01 -24.92
C THR A 369 -16.56 -59.07 -23.83
N GLY A 370 -15.53 -58.91 -23.00
CA GLY A 370 -15.26 -59.78 -21.86
C GLY A 370 -16.27 -59.65 -20.72
N THR A 371 -16.11 -60.48 -19.70
CA THR A 371 -17.02 -60.53 -18.54
C THR A 371 -16.45 -59.78 -17.33
N LEU A 372 -17.33 -59.34 -16.43
CA LEU A 372 -16.92 -58.60 -15.22
C LEU A 372 -15.85 -59.34 -14.37
N PRO A 373 -15.93 -60.66 -14.13
CA PRO A 373 -14.89 -61.38 -13.39
C PRO A 373 -13.53 -61.37 -14.08
N LEU A 374 -13.51 -61.42 -15.42
CA LEU A 374 -12.28 -61.34 -16.21
C LEU A 374 -11.66 -59.94 -16.07
N LEU A 375 -12.47 -58.90 -16.21
CA LEU A 375 -12.01 -57.52 -16.07
C LEU A 375 -11.48 -57.25 -14.65
N ARG A 376 -12.19 -57.75 -13.63
CA ARG A 376 -11.76 -57.67 -12.24
C ARG A 376 -10.40 -58.33 -12.01
N TYR A 377 -10.17 -59.51 -12.59
CA TYR A 377 -8.88 -60.20 -12.48
C TYR A 377 -7.73 -59.36 -13.03
N TYR A 378 -7.86 -58.82 -14.25
CA TYR A 378 -6.82 -57.97 -14.84
C TYR A 378 -6.62 -56.65 -14.07
N LEU A 379 -7.68 -56.02 -13.59
CA LEU A 379 -7.58 -54.80 -12.78
C LEU A 379 -6.98 -55.05 -11.38
N GLN A 380 -7.20 -56.24 -10.82
CA GLN A 380 -6.54 -56.67 -9.58
C GLN A 380 -5.04 -56.87 -9.78
N GLN A 381 -4.59 -57.34 -10.95
CA GLN A 381 -3.16 -57.38 -11.26
C GLN A 381 -2.51 -55.99 -11.32
N LEU A 382 -3.28 -54.96 -11.70
CA LEU A 382 -2.78 -53.58 -11.78
C LEU A 382 -2.73 -52.88 -10.42
N SER A 383 -3.81 -52.95 -9.65
CA SER A 383 -4.01 -52.12 -8.44
C SER A 383 -3.95 -52.89 -7.13
N GLY A 384 -4.00 -54.23 -7.17
CA GLY A 384 -4.11 -55.11 -6.01
C GLY A 384 -5.50 -55.09 -5.37
N ASP A 385 -6.04 -53.89 -5.11
CA ASP A 385 -7.30 -53.66 -4.41
C ASP A 385 -8.36 -53.09 -5.37
N VAL A 386 -9.31 -53.95 -5.76
CA VAL A 386 -10.45 -53.60 -6.61
C VAL A 386 -11.73 -53.88 -5.85
N GLU A 387 -12.43 -52.81 -5.48
CA GLU A 387 -13.72 -52.89 -4.79
C GLU A 387 -14.83 -53.10 -5.82
N GLN A 388 -15.72 -54.05 -5.57
CA GLN A 388 -16.92 -54.25 -6.38
C GLN A 388 -18.12 -53.65 -5.66
N PHE A 389 -18.88 -52.83 -6.36
CA PHE A 389 -20.09 -52.19 -5.85
C PHE A 389 -21.14 -52.10 -6.97
N GLU A 390 -22.36 -51.67 -6.64
CA GLU A 390 -23.41 -51.49 -7.64
C GLU A 390 -23.73 -50.01 -7.84
N ILE A 391 -23.79 -49.57 -9.10
CA ILE A 391 -24.26 -48.24 -9.50
C ILE A 391 -25.51 -48.45 -10.35
N SER A 392 -26.66 -47.92 -9.91
CA SER A 392 -27.91 -47.99 -10.66
C SER A 392 -28.30 -49.43 -11.09
N SER A 393 -28.14 -50.41 -10.18
CA SER A 393 -28.37 -51.85 -10.41
C SER A 393 -27.43 -52.50 -11.45
N LYS A 394 -26.31 -51.86 -11.78
CA LYS A 394 -25.23 -52.44 -12.61
C LYS A 394 -23.98 -52.66 -11.77
N PRO A 395 -23.27 -53.77 -11.96
CA PRO A 395 -22.03 -54.01 -11.24
C PRO A 395 -20.93 -53.06 -11.75
N ALA A 396 -20.23 -52.43 -10.81
CA ALA A 396 -19.15 -51.48 -11.01
C ALA A 396 -17.90 -51.91 -10.22
N LEU A 397 -16.74 -51.52 -10.73
CA LEU A 397 -15.44 -51.76 -10.10
C LEU A 397 -14.79 -50.43 -9.77
N LYS A 398 -14.26 -50.30 -8.55
CA LYS A 398 -13.47 -49.15 -8.11
C LYS A 398 -12.00 -49.52 -8.12
N VAL A 399 -11.20 -48.79 -8.88
CA VAL A 399 -9.75 -49.02 -9.04
C VAL A 399 -9.00 -47.80 -8.50
N PHE A 400 -7.92 -48.02 -7.76
CA PHE A 400 -7.14 -46.95 -7.10
C PHE A 400 -7.96 -46.00 -6.20
N LYS A 401 -9.15 -46.43 -5.75
CA LYS A 401 -10.13 -45.64 -4.96
C LYS A 401 -10.66 -44.37 -5.63
N CYS A 402 -10.26 -44.05 -6.86
CA CYS A 402 -10.63 -42.82 -7.56
C CYS A 402 -11.19 -43.04 -8.97
N ILE A 403 -11.00 -44.23 -9.57
CA ILE A 403 -11.51 -44.57 -10.90
C ILE A 403 -12.65 -45.55 -10.77
N THR A 404 -13.73 -45.28 -11.49
CA THR A 404 -14.90 -46.14 -11.57
C THR A 404 -14.97 -46.78 -12.95
N VAL A 405 -15.11 -48.10 -13.00
CA VAL A 405 -15.26 -48.87 -14.24
C VAL A 405 -16.60 -49.59 -14.22
N VAL A 406 -17.43 -49.35 -15.23
CA VAL A 406 -18.75 -49.97 -15.39
C VAL A 406 -18.82 -50.67 -16.75
N ILE A 407 -19.33 -51.89 -16.78
CA ILE A 407 -19.57 -52.60 -18.04
C ILE A 407 -21.01 -52.30 -18.48
N GLU A 408 -21.16 -51.65 -19.63
CA GLU A 408 -22.45 -51.35 -20.24
C GLU A 408 -22.53 -51.97 -21.64
N ALA A 409 -23.39 -52.98 -21.79
CA ALA A 409 -23.54 -53.77 -23.01
C ALA A 409 -22.24 -54.45 -23.48
N ARG A 410 -21.51 -53.83 -24.42
CA ARG A 410 -20.20 -54.27 -24.96
C ARG A 410 -19.13 -53.19 -24.83
N MET A 411 -19.27 -52.33 -23.83
CA MET A 411 -18.37 -51.23 -23.56
C MET A 411 -17.95 -51.25 -22.08
N ALA A 412 -16.68 -51.03 -21.84
CA ALA A 412 -16.16 -50.65 -20.53
C ALA A 412 -16.13 -49.12 -20.44
N VAL A 413 -16.94 -48.57 -19.54
CA VAL A 413 -17.01 -47.15 -19.24
C VAL A 413 -16.11 -46.86 -18.05
N ILE A 414 -15.10 -46.03 -18.25
CA ILE A 414 -14.16 -45.59 -17.23
C ILE A 414 -14.49 -44.12 -16.90
N GLU A 415 -14.74 -43.82 -15.63
CA GLU A 415 -15.12 -42.49 -15.15
C GLU A 415 -14.27 -42.09 -13.93
N TRP A 416 -13.72 -40.88 -13.94
CA TRP A 416 -12.92 -40.33 -12.85
C TRP A 416 -13.00 -38.79 -12.79
N MET A 417 -12.58 -38.23 -11.66
CA MET A 417 -12.38 -36.78 -11.51
C MET A 417 -10.99 -36.40 -12.02
N ALA A 418 -10.93 -35.51 -13.00
CA ALA A 418 -9.70 -35.13 -13.69
C ALA A 418 -8.71 -34.47 -12.72
N ASN A 419 -7.54 -35.08 -12.60
CA ASN A 419 -6.37 -34.52 -11.91
C ASN A 419 -5.13 -35.29 -12.37
N PRO A 420 -3.91 -34.72 -12.29
CA PRO A 420 -2.72 -35.34 -12.88
C PRO A 420 -2.45 -36.78 -12.43
N VAL A 421 -2.83 -37.13 -11.19
CA VAL A 421 -2.62 -38.47 -10.63
C VAL A 421 -3.71 -39.43 -11.11
N ALA A 422 -4.97 -39.02 -11.08
CA ALA A 422 -6.10 -39.83 -11.53
C ALA A 422 -6.09 -40.03 -13.05
N ASP A 423 -5.61 -39.05 -13.82
CA ASP A 423 -5.46 -39.16 -15.28
C ASP A 423 -4.43 -40.26 -15.62
N MET A 424 -3.29 -40.27 -14.93
CA MET A 424 -2.28 -41.33 -15.07
C MET A 424 -2.83 -42.71 -14.68
N TYR A 425 -3.61 -42.79 -13.59
CA TYR A 425 -4.26 -44.04 -13.21
C TYR A 425 -5.32 -44.47 -14.24
N ALA A 426 -6.05 -43.52 -14.85
CA ALA A 426 -7.07 -43.81 -15.84
C ALA A 426 -6.44 -44.36 -17.13
N ASP A 427 -5.30 -43.82 -17.55
CA ASP A 427 -4.52 -44.35 -18.68
C ASP A 427 -4.04 -45.78 -18.42
N ALA A 428 -3.59 -46.08 -17.20
CA ALA A 428 -3.21 -47.43 -16.81
C ALA A 428 -4.41 -48.40 -16.83
N VAL A 429 -5.55 -47.99 -16.28
CA VAL A 429 -6.79 -48.78 -16.30
C VAL A 429 -7.27 -49.01 -17.74
N MET A 430 -7.25 -47.97 -18.58
CA MET A 430 -7.58 -48.06 -20.01
C MET A 430 -6.70 -49.08 -20.73
N THR A 431 -5.38 -49.04 -20.50
CA THR A 431 -4.43 -49.97 -21.12
C THR A 431 -4.74 -51.41 -20.72
N VAL A 432 -5.12 -51.64 -19.46
CA VAL A 432 -5.51 -52.97 -18.98
C VAL A 432 -6.82 -53.46 -19.60
N VAL A 433 -7.81 -52.57 -19.78
CA VAL A 433 -9.06 -52.91 -20.46
C VAL A 433 -8.80 -53.30 -21.92
N LEU A 434 -7.96 -52.54 -22.63
CA LEU A 434 -7.57 -52.85 -24.01
C LEU A 434 -6.81 -54.18 -24.10
N ARG A 435 -5.93 -54.47 -23.13
CA ARG A 435 -5.23 -55.75 -23.04
C ARG A 435 -6.20 -56.92 -22.82
N ALA A 436 -7.17 -56.76 -21.92
CA ALA A 436 -8.17 -57.79 -21.62
C ALA A 436 -9.07 -58.10 -22.82
N GLU A 437 -9.33 -57.13 -23.70
CA GLU A 437 -10.04 -57.33 -24.96
C GLU A 437 -9.16 -57.99 -26.04
N SER A 438 -7.88 -57.65 -26.09
CA SER A 438 -6.96 -58.15 -27.13
C SER A 438 -6.55 -59.61 -26.92
N ASP A 439 -6.49 -60.05 -25.66
CA ASP A 439 -6.13 -61.42 -25.28
C ASP A 439 -7.12 -61.96 -24.22
N PRO A 440 -8.37 -62.28 -24.61
CA PRO A 440 -9.41 -62.65 -23.67
C PRO A 440 -9.21 -64.08 -23.16
N MET A 441 -8.82 -64.21 -21.89
CA MET A 441 -8.75 -65.51 -21.22
C MET A 441 -10.18 -66.12 -21.09
N PRO A 442 -10.39 -67.40 -21.47
CA PRO A 442 -11.69 -68.06 -21.28
C PRO A 442 -12.09 -68.05 -19.80
N GLN A 443 -13.37 -67.79 -19.48
CA GLN A 443 -13.85 -67.70 -18.09
C GLN A 443 -13.46 -68.89 -17.20
N ARG A 444 -13.38 -70.11 -17.77
CA ARG A 444 -12.95 -71.32 -17.06
C ARG A 444 -11.51 -71.29 -16.58
N ASN A 445 -10.67 -70.46 -17.19
CA ASN A 445 -9.25 -70.37 -16.89
C ASN A 445 -8.92 -69.13 -16.04
N VAL A 446 -9.91 -68.30 -15.71
CA VAL A 446 -9.72 -67.20 -14.75
C VAL A 446 -9.48 -67.83 -13.37
N PRO A 447 -8.31 -67.61 -12.75
CA PRO A 447 -8.05 -68.14 -11.42
C PRO A 447 -9.12 -67.63 -10.45
N PRO A 448 -9.68 -68.49 -9.57
CA PRO A 448 -10.54 -68.02 -8.51
C PRO A 448 -9.76 -67.03 -7.65
N ALA A 449 -10.45 -66.01 -7.10
CA ALA A 449 -9.83 -65.09 -6.16
C ALA A 449 -9.16 -65.92 -5.04
N LEU A 450 -7.88 -65.63 -4.76
CA LEU A 450 -7.15 -66.27 -3.67
C LEU A 450 -7.85 -65.94 -2.35
N LEU A 451 -8.70 -66.86 -1.90
CA LEU A 451 -9.26 -66.86 -0.56
C LEU A 451 -8.16 -67.36 0.35
N VAL A 452 -7.47 -66.42 0.99
CA VAL A 452 -6.48 -66.75 2.02
C VAL A 452 -7.27 -67.34 3.20
N ASP A 453 -6.95 -68.59 3.57
CA ASP A 453 -7.63 -69.26 4.67
C ASP A 453 -7.35 -68.50 5.97
N LYS A 454 -8.41 -68.00 6.61
CA LYS A 454 -8.30 -67.19 7.84
C LYS A 454 -7.64 -67.98 8.96
N SER A 455 -7.86 -69.30 9.00
CA SER A 455 -7.27 -70.19 9.99
C SER A 455 -5.74 -70.24 9.85
N HIS A 456 -5.24 -70.32 8.62
CA HIS A 456 -3.82 -70.35 8.31
C HIS A 456 -3.11 -69.03 8.65
N VAL A 457 -3.75 -67.88 8.40
CA VAL A 457 -3.19 -66.57 8.79
C VAL A 457 -3.08 -66.44 10.30
N GLN A 458 -4.07 -66.94 11.04
CA GLN A 458 -4.04 -66.93 12.50
C GLN A 458 -2.92 -67.82 13.06
N GLU A 459 -2.71 -69.00 12.50
CA GLU A 459 -1.62 -69.91 12.89
C GLU A 459 -0.25 -69.28 12.63
N CYS A 460 -0.01 -68.76 11.43
CA CYS A 460 1.26 -68.12 11.10
C CYS A 460 1.51 -66.84 11.92
N LEU A 461 0.45 -66.10 12.28
CA LEU A 461 0.55 -64.93 13.14
C LEU A 461 0.94 -65.32 14.56
N LEU A 462 0.38 -66.42 15.07
CA LEU A 462 0.71 -66.96 16.38
C LEU A 462 2.17 -67.44 16.44
N GLU A 463 2.62 -68.18 15.42
CA GLU A 463 4.01 -68.65 15.33
C GLU A 463 5.01 -67.49 15.26
N MET A 464 4.78 -66.52 14.36
CA MET A 464 5.67 -65.36 14.20
C MET A 464 5.78 -64.55 15.49
N LEU A 465 4.65 -64.25 16.14
CA LEU A 465 4.68 -63.48 17.38
C LEU A 465 5.36 -64.25 18.51
N THR A 466 5.17 -65.59 18.55
CA THR A 466 5.82 -66.47 19.54
C THR A 466 7.34 -66.46 19.37
N ASP A 467 7.84 -66.47 18.14
CA ASP A 467 9.27 -66.37 17.85
C ASP A 467 9.84 -64.98 18.19
N MET A 468 9.06 -63.92 17.97
CA MET A 468 9.51 -62.54 18.21
C MET A 468 9.56 -62.16 19.70
N PHE A 469 8.58 -62.58 20.49
CA PHE A 469 8.39 -62.10 21.87
C PHE A 469 8.39 -63.21 22.93
N GLY A 470 8.50 -64.47 22.51
CA GLY A 470 8.43 -65.63 23.39
C GLY A 470 6.99 -66.06 23.73
N SER A 471 6.84 -67.34 24.09
CA SER A 471 5.54 -67.98 24.33
C SER A 471 4.82 -67.50 25.60
N SER A 472 5.50 -66.82 26.52
CA SER A 472 4.94 -66.22 27.74
C SER A 472 4.22 -64.90 27.50
N SER A 473 4.49 -64.24 26.37
CA SER A 473 4.08 -62.87 26.07
C SER A 473 2.76 -62.80 25.30
N ILE A 474 2.14 -63.95 24.99
CA ILE A 474 1.00 -64.05 24.07
C ILE A 474 -0.15 -64.81 24.69
N SER A 475 -1.36 -64.25 24.58
CA SER A 475 -2.59 -64.98 24.90
C SER A 475 -2.90 -66.02 23.83
N LYS A 476 -2.83 -67.32 24.15
CA LYS A 476 -3.24 -68.41 23.24
C LYS A 476 -4.76 -68.46 22.97
N LEU A 477 -5.55 -67.65 23.67
CA LEU A 477 -7.00 -67.54 23.51
C LEU A 477 -7.34 -66.35 22.62
N ILE A 478 -7.76 -66.61 21.39
CA ILE A 478 -8.34 -65.61 20.48
C ILE A 478 -9.81 -65.41 20.89
N LYS A 479 -10.17 -64.21 21.32
CA LYS A 479 -11.58 -63.85 21.59
C LYS A 479 -12.01 -62.79 20.56
N ASN A 480 -13.05 -63.10 19.77
CA ASN A 480 -13.63 -62.20 18.76
C ASN A 480 -12.60 -61.65 17.76
N ASP A 481 -11.78 -62.51 17.14
CA ASP A 481 -10.73 -62.13 16.16
C ASP A 481 -9.72 -61.08 16.66
N ARG A 482 -9.57 -60.98 17.99
CA ARG A 482 -8.58 -60.13 18.64
C ARG A 482 -7.57 -60.98 19.38
N MET A 483 -6.31 -60.66 19.15
CA MET A 483 -5.15 -61.28 19.77
C MET A 483 -4.45 -60.27 20.68
N THR A 484 -4.19 -60.64 21.93
CA THR A 484 -3.49 -59.78 22.88
C THR A 484 -2.05 -60.21 23.09
N VAL A 485 -1.14 -59.25 22.96
CA VAL A 485 0.30 -59.43 23.14
C VAL A 485 0.73 -58.53 24.29
N THR A 486 1.42 -59.09 25.28
CA THR A 486 1.91 -58.38 26.46
C THR A 486 3.44 -58.51 26.52
N VAL A 487 4.15 -57.39 26.41
CA VAL A 487 5.63 -57.35 26.45
C VAL A 487 6.02 -56.26 27.44
N ASP A 488 6.84 -56.59 28.44
CA ASP A 488 7.34 -55.65 29.46
C ASP A 488 6.24 -54.75 30.07
N ASP A 489 5.18 -55.37 30.61
CA ASP A 489 3.98 -54.74 31.21
C ASP A 489 3.14 -53.86 30.26
N LYS A 490 3.42 -53.87 28.95
CA LYS A 490 2.66 -53.14 27.93
C LYS A 490 1.79 -54.10 27.14
N THR A 491 0.52 -53.76 26.98
CA THR A 491 -0.46 -54.58 26.27
C THR A 491 -0.80 -53.98 24.92
N ALA A 492 -0.80 -54.82 23.89
CA ALA A 492 -1.21 -54.48 22.54
C ALA A 492 -2.33 -55.43 22.10
N VAL A 493 -3.35 -54.88 21.44
CA VAL A 493 -4.49 -55.62 20.88
C VAL A 493 -4.40 -55.58 19.36
N ILE A 494 -4.31 -56.75 18.75
CA ILE A 494 -4.24 -56.92 17.29
C ILE A 494 -5.61 -57.40 16.82
N ASN A 495 -6.21 -56.69 15.86
CA ASN A 495 -7.41 -57.13 15.17
C ASN A 495 -7.03 -57.89 13.89
N VAL A 496 -7.37 -59.18 13.81
CA VAL A 496 -6.97 -60.04 12.68
C VAL A 496 -7.71 -59.70 11.39
N ASP A 497 -8.94 -59.16 11.48
CA ASP A 497 -9.75 -58.81 10.31
C ASP A 497 -9.35 -57.45 9.69
N THR A 498 -9.03 -56.45 10.54
CA THR A 498 -8.64 -55.11 10.04
C THR A 498 -7.13 -54.92 9.92
N LEU A 499 -6.32 -55.84 10.47
CA LEU A 499 -4.87 -55.74 10.59
C LEU A 499 -4.37 -54.56 11.42
N ASP A 500 -5.25 -53.94 12.22
CA ASP A 500 -4.90 -52.80 13.08
C ASP A 500 -4.38 -53.27 14.43
N VAL A 501 -3.31 -52.62 14.89
CA VAL A 501 -2.74 -52.79 16.22
C VAL A 501 -3.05 -51.56 17.08
N ALA A 502 -3.74 -51.78 18.20
CA ALA A 502 -3.99 -50.77 19.22
C ALA A 502 -3.08 -51.01 20.43
N CYS A 503 -2.24 -50.04 20.76
CA CYS A 503 -1.35 -50.06 21.93
C CYS A 503 -1.14 -48.64 22.46
N GLU A 504 -0.90 -48.50 23.76
CA GLU A 504 -0.56 -47.21 24.38
C GLU A 504 0.89 -46.77 24.10
N ASP A 505 1.77 -47.71 23.71
CA ASP A 505 3.17 -47.43 23.36
C ASP A 505 3.37 -47.38 21.84
N GLU A 506 3.78 -46.22 21.32
CA GLU A 506 4.03 -45.98 19.89
C GLU A 506 5.12 -46.91 19.31
N THR A 507 6.14 -47.26 20.08
CA THR A 507 7.26 -48.09 19.61
C THR A 507 6.83 -49.54 19.42
N LEU A 508 6.10 -50.09 20.40
CA LEU A 508 5.54 -51.44 20.32
C LEU A 508 4.45 -51.53 19.25
N GLN A 509 3.62 -50.48 19.13
CA GLN A 509 2.61 -50.39 18.08
C GLN A 509 3.24 -50.45 16.69
N GLN A 510 4.29 -49.66 16.42
CA GLN A 510 4.95 -49.65 15.12
C GLN A 510 5.60 -51.00 14.77
N VAL A 511 6.25 -51.64 15.74
CA VAL A 511 6.90 -52.95 15.54
C VAL A 511 5.85 -54.02 15.21
N LEU A 512 4.78 -54.10 15.99
CA LEU A 512 3.70 -55.06 15.77
C LEU A 512 2.94 -54.77 14.47
N GLN A 513 2.60 -53.52 14.18
CA GLN A 513 1.92 -53.12 12.94
C GLN A 513 2.77 -53.51 11.71
N THR A 514 4.09 -53.31 11.78
CA THR A 514 5.01 -53.67 10.71
C THR A 514 5.10 -55.19 10.53
N ALA A 515 5.19 -55.94 11.63
CA ALA A 515 5.27 -57.40 11.60
C ALA A 515 3.99 -58.03 11.03
N VAL A 516 2.82 -57.62 11.52
CA VAL A 516 1.50 -58.06 11.03
C VAL A 516 1.33 -57.76 9.54
N SER A 517 1.70 -56.54 9.12
CA SER A 517 1.62 -56.14 7.71
C SER A 517 2.52 -56.98 6.81
N LYS A 518 3.77 -57.25 7.24
CA LYS A 518 4.72 -58.07 6.47
C LYS A 518 4.30 -59.53 6.37
N LEU A 519 3.79 -60.11 7.45
CA LEU A 519 3.28 -61.48 7.45
C LEU A 519 2.11 -61.63 6.47
N PHE A 520 1.16 -60.69 6.52
CA PHE A 520 0.01 -60.73 5.62
C PHE A 520 0.43 -60.58 4.15
N LEU A 521 1.43 -59.74 3.85
CA LEU A 521 2.02 -59.63 2.51
C LEU A 521 2.71 -60.92 2.06
N ALA A 522 3.36 -61.65 2.97
CA ALA A 522 4.02 -62.92 2.66
C ALA A 522 3.01 -64.05 2.38
N LEU A 523 1.90 -64.10 3.13
CA LEU A 523 0.83 -65.09 2.96
C LEU A 523 -0.09 -64.78 1.78
N SER A 524 -0.12 -63.52 1.34
CA SER A 524 -0.89 -63.05 0.18
C SER A 524 0.03 -62.38 -0.85
N PRO A 525 0.84 -63.15 -1.60
CA PRO A 525 1.84 -62.59 -2.51
C PRO A 525 1.26 -61.75 -3.67
N LEU A 526 -0.06 -61.79 -3.90
CA LEU A 526 -0.74 -60.97 -4.89
C LEU A 526 -1.06 -59.53 -4.46
N LYS A 527 -0.66 -59.09 -3.26
CA LYS A 527 -0.43 -57.65 -3.05
C LYS A 527 0.96 -57.31 -3.57
N ALA A 528 1.07 -57.17 -4.89
CA ALA A 528 2.28 -56.64 -5.51
C ALA A 528 2.47 -55.18 -5.07
N ASN A 529 3.25 -54.99 -4.02
CA ASN A 529 3.99 -53.75 -3.81
C ASN A 529 4.98 -53.63 -4.98
N THR A 530 4.63 -52.85 -6.00
CA THR A 530 5.60 -52.28 -6.94
C THR A 530 6.33 -51.14 -6.24
N GLN A 531 7.37 -51.49 -5.49
CA GLN A 531 8.58 -50.66 -5.47
C GLN A 531 9.58 -51.32 -6.42
N TYR A 532 10.19 -50.51 -7.29
CA TYR A 532 11.12 -50.83 -8.40
C TYR A 532 10.48 -51.15 -9.77
N LEU A 533 10.03 -50.11 -10.48
CA LEU A 533 10.75 -49.48 -11.61
C LEU A 533 9.91 -48.33 -12.21
#